data_AF-A0A4Q5QZ22-F1
#
_entry.id   AF-A0A4Q5QZ22-F1
#
_cell.length_a   1.000
_cell.length_b   1.000
_cell.length_c   1.000
_cell.angle_alpha   90.00
_cell.angle_beta   90.00
_cell.angle_gamma   90.00
#
_symmetry.space_group_name_H-M   'P 1'
#
loop_
_entity.id
_entity.type
_entity.pdbx_description
1 polymer ?
#
loop_
_entity_poly.entity_id
_entity_poly.type
_entity_poly.pdbx_seq_one_letter_code
_entity_poly.pdbx_strand_id
1 'polypeptide(L)'
;MFKQVGYATHYHTDWVVPYWQSSLDKITAVNTHLFFRWSGWWGTPPAFGRHPETVEPVIAQLAELSDAHKTGAALAEADAALAEASIAMGFGPVTETTPAPAVPVDGDTILVALPRSQTADGLTTLAAQACGDKPFCRYMAWTDGSKAATSLPLAPAQTAALGFSYLRDRSSNYEKSLWNCRQFKRADPTQCMRVQATLTAVPVPAAVVPAGPAAAELNGVRRKTVVATPPVQTPPSTPAATQK
;
A
#
# COMPACT_ATOMS: atom_id res chain seq x y z
N MET A 1 28.49 -3.88 5.80
CA MET A 1 27.81 -2.93 6.69
C MET A 1 28.08 -3.34 8.13
N PHE A 2 28.56 -2.44 8.99
CA PHE A 2 28.78 -2.73 10.40
C PHE A 2 27.43 -2.74 11.13
N LYS A 3 26.98 -3.92 11.59
CA LYS A 3 25.59 -4.12 12.05
C LYS A 3 25.16 -3.22 13.21
N GLN A 4 26.07 -2.89 14.13
CA GLN A 4 25.72 -2.11 15.32
C GLN A 4 25.28 -0.68 15.00
N VAL A 5 25.88 -0.03 13.99
CA VAL A 5 25.57 1.37 13.67
C VAL A 5 24.33 1.52 12.78
N GLY A 6 23.93 0.46 12.07
CA GLY A 6 22.70 0.46 11.27
C GLY A 6 22.63 1.64 10.30
N TYR A 7 21.55 2.41 10.39
CA TYR A 7 21.26 3.60 9.57
C TYR A 7 21.73 4.91 10.21
N ALA A 8 22.85 4.87 10.94
CA ALA A 8 23.45 6.09 11.49
C ALA A 8 23.85 7.05 10.38
N THR A 9 23.41 8.30 10.49
CA THR A 9 23.79 9.39 9.58
C THR A 9 24.76 10.37 10.24
N HIS A 10 24.79 10.39 11.57
CA HIS A 10 25.65 11.29 12.36
C HIS A 10 26.35 10.51 13.45
N TYR A 11 27.53 10.98 13.83
CA TYR A 11 28.22 10.51 15.03
C TYR A 11 28.97 11.66 15.68
N HIS A 12 29.22 11.54 16.97
CA HIS A 12 30.18 12.37 17.69
C HIS A 12 30.80 11.58 18.84
N THR A 13 31.85 12.10 19.44
CA THR A 13 32.47 11.49 20.60
C THR A 13 31.74 11.90 21.89
N ASP A 14 31.78 11.07 22.92
CA ASP A 14 31.13 11.29 24.21
C ASP A 14 31.64 12.51 25.01
N TRP A 15 32.82 13.01 24.68
CA TRP A 15 33.37 14.27 25.23
C TRP A 15 32.98 15.54 24.43
N VAL A 16 32.17 15.42 23.37
CA VAL A 16 31.63 16.56 22.61
C VAL A 16 30.12 16.50 22.65
N VAL A 17 29.45 17.64 22.88
CA VAL A 17 27.99 17.76 22.81
C VAL A 17 27.64 18.78 21.71
N PRO A 18 27.46 18.33 20.47
CA PRO A 18 27.05 19.22 19.38
C PRO A 18 25.62 19.75 19.64
N TYR A 19 25.36 20.99 19.22
CA TYR A 19 24.04 21.61 19.41
C TYR A 19 22.89 20.82 18.75
N TRP A 20 23.18 20.06 17.69
CA TRP A 20 22.21 19.24 16.96
C TRP A 20 21.95 17.88 17.63
N GLN A 21 22.69 17.49 18.68
CA GLN A 21 22.54 16.17 19.30
C GLN A 21 21.10 15.89 19.74
N SER A 22 20.43 16.90 20.31
CA SER A 22 19.06 16.78 20.83
C SER A 22 17.98 16.71 19.75
N SER A 23 18.29 17.06 18.50
CA SER A 23 17.33 16.98 17.39
C SER A 23 17.31 15.63 16.68
N LEU A 24 18.21 14.70 17.07
CA LEU A 24 18.39 13.40 16.44
C LEU A 24 18.17 12.25 17.43
N ASP A 25 17.78 11.09 16.91
CA ASP A 25 17.59 9.88 17.73
C ASP A 25 18.93 9.16 17.90
N LYS A 26 19.35 8.93 19.14
CA LYS A 26 20.53 8.12 19.47
C LYS A 26 20.27 6.64 19.18
N ILE A 27 21.15 6.00 18.41
CA ILE A 27 21.02 4.59 18.00
C ILE A 27 21.86 3.69 18.90
N THR A 28 23.17 3.96 18.96
CA THR A 28 24.14 3.10 19.66
C THR A 28 25.39 3.88 20.05
N ALA A 29 26.25 3.24 20.84
CA ALA A 29 27.59 3.71 21.16
C ALA A 29 28.60 2.60 20.82
N VAL A 30 29.67 2.95 20.11
CA VAL A 30 30.79 2.06 19.83
C VAL A 30 32.05 2.74 20.34
N ASN A 31 32.62 2.18 21.41
CA ASN A 31 33.69 2.79 22.18
C ASN A 31 33.28 4.20 22.62
N THR A 32 34.00 5.22 22.15
CA THR A 32 33.76 6.64 22.47
C THR A 32 32.80 7.32 21.50
N HIS A 33 32.41 6.65 20.41
CA HIS A 33 31.59 7.24 19.36
C HIS A 33 30.11 6.92 19.60
N LEU A 34 29.30 7.96 19.69
CA LEU A 34 27.85 7.91 19.78
C LEU A 34 27.26 8.11 18.39
N PHE A 35 26.35 7.23 17.98
CA PHE A 35 25.75 7.23 16.64
C PHE A 35 24.28 7.63 16.69
N PHE A 36 23.85 8.42 15.71
CA PHE A 36 22.53 9.01 15.63
C PHE A 36 21.94 8.86 14.23
N ARG A 37 20.60 8.85 14.16
CA ARG A 37 19.83 8.95 12.91
C ARG A 37 18.91 10.16 12.93
N TRP A 38 18.46 10.55 11.75
CA TRP A 38 17.33 11.46 11.62
C TRP A 38 16.10 10.92 12.36
N SER A 39 15.41 11.80 13.07
CA SER A 39 14.16 11.47 13.76
C SER A 39 13.04 11.24 12.74
N GLY A 40 12.09 10.37 13.11
CA GLY A 40 10.96 10.03 12.24
C GLY A 40 11.33 9.18 11.02
N TRP A 41 10.56 9.31 9.94
CA TRP A 41 10.64 8.43 8.77
C TRP A 41 12.01 8.43 8.08
N TRP A 42 12.65 9.60 8.00
CA TRP A 42 13.91 9.78 7.28
C TRP A 42 15.10 9.00 7.88
N GLY A 43 15.02 8.55 9.14
CA GLY A 43 16.03 7.68 9.76
C GLY A 43 15.74 6.18 9.66
N THR A 44 14.68 5.77 8.96
CA THR A 44 14.25 4.36 8.88
C THR A 44 14.78 3.66 7.63
N PRO A 45 14.93 2.31 7.64
CA PRO A 45 15.38 1.55 6.47
C PRO A 45 14.67 1.91 5.15
N PRO A 46 13.33 2.08 5.12
CA PRO A 46 12.62 2.45 3.89
C PRO A 46 13.06 3.77 3.25
N ALA A 47 13.62 4.72 4.03
CA ALA A 47 14.12 5.98 3.49
C ALA A 47 15.41 5.81 2.65
N PHE A 48 16.17 4.73 2.88
CA PHE A 48 17.42 4.42 2.18
C PHE A 48 17.23 3.40 1.04
N GLY A 49 16.00 3.24 0.55
CA GLY A 49 15.66 2.29 -0.53
C GLY A 49 15.95 2.79 -1.94
N ARG A 50 16.56 3.97 -2.12
CA ARG A 50 16.95 4.46 -3.44
C ARG A 50 18.08 3.59 -3.99
N HIS A 51 17.87 3.02 -5.17
CA HIS A 51 18.93 2.35 -5.90
C HIS A 51 19.77 3.40 -6.63
N PRO A 52 21.10 3.35 -6.53
CA PRO A 52 21.95 4.23 -7.32
C PRO A 52 21.75 3.88 -8.80
N GLU A 53 21.45 4.89 -9.60
CA GLU A 53 21.45 4.76 -11.05
C GLU A 53 22.91 4.78 -11.53
N THR A 54 23.23 3.96 -12.54
CA THR A 54 24.60 3.93 -13.10
C THR A 54 24.88 5.15 -13.99
N VAL A 55 23.84 5.91 -14.33
CA VAL A 55 23.90 7.09 -15.18
C VAL A 55 23.40 8.29 -14.38
N GLU A 56 24.18 9.37 -14.40
CA GLU A 56 23.77 10.64 -13.82
C GLU A 56 22.69 11.30 -14.69
N PRO A 57 21.58 11.77 -14.11
CA PRO A 57 20.52 12.39 -14.88
C PRO A 57 20.96 13.73 -15.47
N VAL A 58 20.59 13.98 -16.72
CA VAL A 58 20.82 15.27 -17.38
C VAL A 58 19.77 16.28 -16.91
N ILE A 59 20.18 17.28 -16.13
CA ILE A 59 19.29 18.35 -15.66
C ILE A 59 19.47 19.58 -16.56
N ALA A 60 18.49 19.86 -17.42
CA ALA A 60 18.56 20.95 -18.40
C ALA A 60 18.86 22.33 -17.77
N GLN A 61 18.32 22.61 -16.57
CA GLN A 61 18.57 23.85 -15.84
C GLN A 61 20.04 24.04 -15.41
N LEU A 62 20.82 22.96 -15.36
CA LEU A 62 22.24 23.00 -15.00
C LEU A 62 23.16 23.07 -16.23
N ALA A 63 22.62 23.04 -17.44
CA ALA A 63 23.42 23.03 -18.67
C ALA A 63 24.29 24.30 -18.83
N GLU A 64 23.88 25.44 -18.27
CA GLU A 64 24.68 26.67 -18.31
C GLU A 64 25.86 26.64 -17.33
N LEU A 65 25.77 25.80 -16.29
CA LEU A 65 26.76 25.75 -15.20
C LEU A 65 27.69 24.53 -15.30
N SER A 66 27.34 23.53 -16.12
CA SER A 66 28.07 22.26 -16.22
C SER A 66 28.07 21.74 -17.64
N ASP A 67 29.28 21.57 -18.20
CA ASP A 67 29.47 20.98 -19.53
C ASP A 67 28.92 19.56 -19.60
N ALA A 68 28.96 18.79 -18.51
CA ALA A 68 28.39 17.44 -18.49
C ALA A 68 26.87 17.45 -18.74
N HIS A 69 26.14 18.40 -18.17
CA HIS A 69 24.71 18.56 -18.43
C HIS A 69 24.43 19.20 -19.80
N LYS A 70 25.31 20.08 -20.28
CA LYS A 70 25.20 20.67 -21.62
C LYS A 70 25.39 19.62 -22.73
N THR A 71 26.47 18.85 -22.65
CA THR A 71 26.76 17.76 -23.58
C THR A 71 25.72 16.66 -23.45
N GLY A 72 25.30 16.30 -22.23
CA GLY A 72 24.23 15.34 -22.01
C GLY A 72 22.90 15.77 -22.66
N ALA A 73 22.55 17.05 -22.59
CA ALA A 73 21.34 17.57 -23.24
C ALA A 73 21.45 17.52 -24.77
N ALA A 74 22.58 17.94 -25.32
CA ALA A 74 22.84 17.88 -26.75
C ALA A 74 22.82 16.44 -27.30
N LEU A 75 23.36 15.47 -26.54
CA LEU A 75 23.30 14.05 -26.89
C LEU A 75 21.86 13.52 -26.84
N ALA A 76 21.07 13.90 -25.82
CA ALA A 76 19.66 13.51 -25.75
C ALA A 76 18.83 14.07 -26.91
N GLU A 77 19.10 15.31 -27.32
CA GLU A 77 18.47 15.92 -28.51
C GLU A 77 18.91 15.22 -29.79
N ALA A 78 20.19 14.87 -29.93
CA ALA A 78 20.70 14.12 -31.07
C ALA A 78 20.08 12.72 -31.15
N ASP A 79 19.99 12.00 -30.03
CA ASP A 79 19.36 10.67 -29.94
C ASP A 79 17.87 10.75 -30.29
N ALA A 80 17.16 11.80 -29.85
CA ALA A 80 15.77 12.03 -30.25
C ALA A 80 15.65 12.28 -31.75
N ALA A 81 16.50 13.12 -32.33
CA ALA A 81 16.52 13.37 -33.78
C ALA A 81 16.86 12.12 -34.60
N LEU A 82 17.79 11.30 -34.11
CA LEU A 82 18.13 9.99 -34.68
C LEU A 82 16.95 9.02 -34.61
N ALA A 83 16.21 9.01 -33.50
CA ALA A 83 15.00 8.21 -33.35
C ALA A 83 13.91 8.64 -34.34
N GLU A 84 13.65 9.94 -34.46
CA GLU A 84 12.70 10.49 -35.44
C GLU A 84 13.10 10.17 -36.88
N ALA A 85 14.38 10.28 -37.22
CA ALA A 85 14.90 9.90 -38.53
C ALA A 85 14.77 8.39 -38.80
N SER A 86 15.02 7.56 -37.78
CA SER A 86 14.81 6.11 -37.87
C SER A 86 13.36 5.79 -38.16
N ILE A 87 12.42 6.44 -37.46
CA ILE A 87 10.97 6.30 -37.68
C ILE A 87 10.60 6.71 -39.12
N ALA A 88 11.07 7.87 -39.60
CA ALA A 88 10.80 8.35 -40.95
C ALA A 88 11.33 7.41 -42.05
N MET A 89 12.43 6.70 -41.79
CA MET A 89 13.01 5.71 -42.70
C MET A 89 12.39 4.31 -42.57
N GLY A 90 11.35 4.13 -41.74
CA GLY A 90 10.70 2.84 -41.52
C GLY A 90 11.49 1.87 -40.64
N PHE A 91 12.56 2.34 -39.99
CA PHE A 91 13.34 1.64 -38.96
C PHE A 91 12.99 2.13 -37.55
N GLY A 92 11.89 2.87 -37.39
CA GLY A 92 11.32 3.11 -36.07
C GLY A 92 11.09 1.77 -35.40
N PRO A 93 10.96 1.71 -34.06
CA PRO A 93 10.25 0.59 -33.50
C PRO A 93 8.96 0.48 -34.32
N VAL A 94 8.72 -0.67 -34.95
CA VAL A 94 7.35 -0.99 -35.31
C VAL A 94 6.64 -0.69 -34.02
N THR A 95 5.75 0.29 -34.01
CA THR A 95 4.81 0.42 -32.92
C THR A 95 3.88 -0.80 -33.09
N GLU A 96 4.41 -2.01 -32.93
CA GLU A 96 4.10 -2.75 -31.74
C GLU A 96 4.06 -1.73 -30.57
N THR A 97 2.91 -1.05 -30.46
CA THR A 97 1.81 -1.64 -29.72
C THR A 97 2.07 -3.15 -29.57
N THR A 98 3.10 -3.54 -28.83
CA THR A 98 3.02 -4.73 -28.04
C THR A 98 1.95 -4.27 -27.09
N PRO A 99 0.67 -4.63 -27.31
CA PRO A 99 -0.32 -4.32 -26.32
C PRO A 99 0.25 -4.98 -25.08
N ALA A 100 0.58 -4.17 -24.08
CA ALA A 100 1.05 -4.69 -22.82
C ALA A 100 0.09 -5.81 -22.41
N PRO A 101 0.60 -7.02 -22.17
CA PRO A 101 0.00 -8.28 -22.61
C PRO A 101 -1.52 -8.21 -22.52
N ALA A 102 -2.15 -7.83 -23.63
CA ALA A 102 -3.59 -7.80 -23.69
C ALA A 102 -4.00 -9.25 -23.86
N VAL A 103 -4.44 -9.86 -22.77
CA VAL A 103 -4.92 -11.23 -22.82
C VAL A 103 -6.41 -11.14 -23.13
N PRO A 104 -6.87 -11.45 -24.35
CA PRO A 104 -8.29 -11.71 -24.56
C PRO A 104 -8.60 -12.96 -23.76
N VAL A 105 -9.30 -12.80 -22.64
CA VAL A 105 -9.64 -13.92 -21.76
C VAL A 105 -10.91 -14.62 -22.26
N ASP A 106 -11.83 -13.82 -22.78
CA ASP A 106 -13.02 -14.24 -23.51
C ASP A 106 -13.13 -13.36 -24.76
N GLY A 107 -13.84 -13.82 -25.79
CA GLY A 107 -14.01 -13.08 -27.06
C GLY A 107 -14.47 -11.63 -26.90
N ASP A 108 -15.07 -11.29 -25.76
CA ASP A 108 -15.59 -9.97 -25.43
C ASP A 108 -14.91 -9.28 -24.24
N THR A 109 -13.98 -9.94 -23.53
CA THR A 109 -13.23 -9.31 -22.42
C THR A 109 -11.74 -9.22 -22.69
N ILE A 110 -11.21 -8.00 -22.61
CA ILE A 110 -9.81 -7.67 -22.84
C ILE A 110 -9.20 -7.17 -21.52
N LEU A 111 -8.17 -7.86 -21.04
CA LEU A 111 -7.44 -7.50 -19.82
C LEU A 111 -6.07 -6.95 -20.20
N VAL A 112 -5.69 -5.77 -19.69
CA VAL A 112 -4.47 -5.05 -20.11
C VAL A 112 -3.67 -4.53 -18.91
N ALA A 113 -2.36 -4.72 -18.90
CA ALA A 113 -1.47 -3.96 -18.03
C ALA A 113 -1.11 -2.64 -18.73
N LEU A 114 -1.32 -1.47 -18.15
CA LEU A 114 -1.04 -0.20 -18.82
C LEU A 114 0.46 0.14 -18.81
N PRO A 115 1.01 0.69 -19.91
CA PRO A 115 2.33 1.31 -19.87
C PRO A 115 2.32 2.57 -18.99
N ARG A 116 3.49 2.92 -18.42
CA ARG A 116 3.62 3.99 -17.41
C ARG A 116 3.32 5.40 -17.91
N SER A 117 3.24 5.61 -19.23
CA SER A 117 3.03 6.92 -19.87
C SER A 117 1.57 7.24 -20.20
N GLN A 118 0.60 6.43 -19.78
CA GLN A 118 -0.81 6.63 -20.17
C GLN A 118 -1.51 7.78 -19.42
N THR A 119 -2.17 8.65 -20.19
CA THR A 119 -3.04 9.72 -19.69
C THR A 119 -4.51 9.27 -19.63
N ALA A 120 -5.33 9.97 -18.83
CA ALA A 120 -6.73 9.62 -18.64
C ALA A 120 -7.56 9.64 -19.94
N ASP A 121 -7.30 10.61 -20.83
CA ASP A 121 -8.01 10.77 -22.11
C ASP A 121 -7.54 9.78 -23.17
N GLY A 122 -6.25 9.41 -23.16
CA GLY A 122 -5.73 8.39 -24.07
C GLY A 122 -6.34 7.00 -23.85
N LEU A 123 -6.80 6.70 -22.62
CA LEU A 123 -7.35 5.39 -22.26
C LEU A 123 -8.69 5.07 -22.94
N THR A 124 -9.56 6.06 -23.15
CA THR A 124 -10.82 5.83 -23.88
C THR A 124 -10.55 5.47 -25.33
N THR A 125 -9.60 6.18 -25.97
CA THR A 125 -9.23 5.94 -27.37
C THR A 125 -8.65 4.55 -27.54
N LEU A 126 -7.74 4.13 -26.64
CA LEU A 126 -7.16 2.79 -26.65
C LEU A 126 -8.21 1.69 -26.46
N ALA A 127 -9.16 1.88 -25.53
CA ALA A 127 -10.20 0.89 -25.31
C ALA A 127 -11.17 0.79 -26.48
N ALA A 128 -11.55 1.92 -27.09
CA ALA A 128 -12.39 1.94 -28.28
C ALA A 128 -11.70 1.22 -29.46
N GLN A 129 -10.40 1.44 -29.66
CA GLN A 129 -9.59 0.74 -30.66
C GLN A 129 -9.49 -0.75 -30.38
N ALA A 130 -9.19 -1.15 -29.14
CA ALA A 130 -9.08 -2.56 -28.75
C ALA A 130 -10.42 -3.31 -28.89
N CYS A 131 -11.53 -2.63 -28.62
CA CYS A 131 -12.87 -3.22 -28.76
C CYS A 131 -13.34 -3.35 -30.20
N GLY A 132 -12.75 -2.63 -31.16
CA GLY A 132 -13.05 -2.75 -32.60
C GLY A 132 -14.54 -2.67 -32.91
N ASP A 133 -15.06 -3.66 -33.65
CA ASP A 133 -16.48 -3.77 -34.03
C ASP A 133 -17.29 -4.78 -33.20
N LYS A 134 -16.75 -5.23 -32.06
CA LYS A 134 -17.46 -6.20 -31.21
C LYS A 134 -18.80 -5.62 -30.71
N PRO A 135 -19.88 -6.40 -30.74
CA PRO A 135 -21.20 -5.97 -30.25
C PRO A 135 -21.20 -5.74 -28.74
N PHE A 136 -20.44 -6.55 -28.01
CA PHE A 136 -20.16 -6.40 -26.59
C PHE A 136 -18.65 -6.39 -26.36
N CYS A 137 -18.15 -5.45 -25.56
CA CYS A 137 -16.74 -5.40 -25.21
C CYS A 137 -16.54 -4.84 -23.80
N ARG A 138 -15.81 -5.59 -22.98
CA ARG A 138 -15.34 -5.17 -21.66
C ARG A 138 -13.83 -5.08 -21.68
N TYR A 139 -13.31 -3.87 -21.55
CA TYR A 139 -11.88 -3.59 -21.48
C TYR A 139 -11.51 -3.16 -20.07
N MET A 140 -10.58 -3.88 -19.44
CA MET A 140 -10.16 -3.66 -18.07
C MET A 140 -8.65 -3.49 -18.02
N ALA A 141 -8.18 -2.44 -17.34
CA ALA A 141 -6.77 -2.09 -17.36
C ALA A 141 -6.20 -1.72 -15.98
N TRP A 142 -4.96 -2.16 -15.74
CA TRP A 142 -4.23 -2.00 -14.48
C TRP A 142 -2.97 -1.17 -14.68
N THR A 143 -2.73 -0.19 -13.82
CA THR A 143 -1.47 0.58 -13.83
C THR A 143 -0.28 -0.21 -13.27
N ASP A 144 -0.56 -1.13 -12.34
CA ASP A 144 0.42 -2.04 -11.75
C ASP A 144 0.32 -3.41 -12.43
N GLY A 145 1.26 -3.71 -13.32
CA GLY A 145 1.30 -4.97 -14.06
C GLY A 145 1.40 -6.20 -13.16
N SER A 146 1.94 -6.09 -11.94
CA SER A 146 1.99 -7.21 -10.99
C SER A 146 0.61 -7.58 -10.42
N LYS A 147 -0.37 -6.69 -10.56
CA LYS A 147 -1.76 -6.86 -10.14
C LYS A 147 -2.72 -7.00 -11.31
N ALA A 148 -2.21 -7.00 -12.54
CA ALA A 148 -3.03 -7.23 -13.72
C ALA A 148 -3.59 -8.65 -13.68
N ALA A 149 -4.87 -8.78 -14.04
CA ALA A 149 -5.48 -10.09 -14.19
C ALA A 149 -5.16 -10.67 -15.56
N THR A 150 -4.98 -11.99 -15.58
CA THR A 150 -4.70 -12.77 -16.80
C THR A 150 -5.82 -13.73 -17.15
N SER A 151 -6.82 -13.86 -16.27
CA SER A 151 -7.99 -14.72 -16.44
C SER A 151 -9.19 -14.19 -15.65
N LEU A 152 -10.36 -14.77 -15.92
CA LEU A 152 -11.61 -14.50 -15.23
C LEU A 152 -12.05 -15.74 -14.45
N PRO A 153 -12.76 -15.59 -13.32
CA PRO A 153 -13.17 -14.34 -12.67
C PRO A 153 -12.02 -13.62 -11.95
N LEU A 154 -12.16 -12.30 -11.75
CA LEU A 154 -11.13 -11.48 -11.10
C LEU A 154 -11.04 -11.76 -9.59
N ALA A 155 -9.82 -11.85 -9.07
CA ALA A 155 -9.57 -11.91 -7.63
C ALA A 155 -9.86 -10.54 -6.97
N PRO A 156 -10.24 -10.49 -5.68
CA PRO A 156 -10.53 -9.23 -4.99
C PRO A 156 -9.39 -8.20 -5.06
N ALA A 157 -8.15 -8.65 -4.97
CA ALA A 157 -6.96 -7.80 -5.08
C ALA A 157 -6.82 -7.18 -6.48
N GLN A 158 -7.17 -7.94 -7.54
CA GLN A 158 -7.13 -7.45 -8.92
C GLN A 158 -8.26 -6.44 -9.15
N THR A 159 -9.46 -6.71 -8.67
CA THR A 159 -10.59 -5.77 -8.74
C THR A 159 -10.29 -4.46 -8.01
N ALA A 160 -9.67 -4.53 -6.82
CA ALA A 160 -9.29 -3.34 -6.05
C ALA A 160 -8.14 -2.54 -6.71
N ALA A 161 -7.28 -3.20 -7.48
CA ALA A 161 -6.16 -2.59 -8.18
C ALA A 161 -6.51 -2.01 -9.55
N LEU A 162 -7.75 -2.21 -10.01
CA LEU A 162 -8.20 -1.76 -11.33
C LEU A 162 -8.02 -0.24 -11.49
N GLY A 163 -7.38 0.16 -12.58
CA GLY A 163 -7.09 1.56 -12.88
C GLY A 163 -8.10 2.18 -13.84
N PHE A 164 -8.59 1.39 -14.78
CA PHE A 164 -9.54 1.83 -15.81
C PHE A 164 -10.46 0.68 -16.25
N SER A 165 -11.73 1.00 -16.51
CA SER A 165 -12.72 0.07 -17.08
C SER A 165 -13.50 0.78 -18.15
N TYR A 166 -13.67 0.10 -19.28
CA TYR A 166 -14.52 0.51 -20.38
C TYR A 166 -15.47 -0.64 -20.72
N LEU A 167 -16.76 -0.32 -20.86
CA LEU A 167 -17.79 -1.27 -21.25
C LEU A 167 -18.59 -0.68 -22.39
N ARG A 168 -18.69 -1.41 -23.50
CA ARG A 168 -19.55 -1.08 -24.63
C ARG A 168 -20.45 -2.26 -24.98
N ASP A 169 -21.74 -1.98 -25.06
CA ASP A 169 -22.77 -2.90 -25.52
C ASP A 169 -23.64 -2.16 -26.54
N ARG A 170 -23.50 -2.54 -27.81
CA ARG A 170 -24.27 -1.95 -28.92
C ARG A 170 -25.73 -2.36 -28.89
N SER A 171 -26.08 -3.50 -28.30
CA SER A 171 -27.47 -3.98 -28.23
C SER A 171 -28.33 -3.12 -27.31
N SER A 172 -27.74 -2.63 -26.22
CA SER A 172 -28.39 -1.77 -25.23
C SER A 172 -28.04 -0.28 -25.39
N ASN A 173 -27.27 0.09 -26.41
CA ASN A 173 -26.70 1.43 -26.59
C ASN A 173 -25.99 1.95 -25.32
N TYR A 174 -25.25 1.06 -24.67
CA TYR A 174 -24.53 1.36 -23.43
C TYR A 174 -23.05 1.50 -23.72
N GLU A 175 -22.48 2.66 -23.38
CA GLU A 175 -21.03 2.87 -23.43
C GLU A 175 -20.61 3.67 -22.21
N LYS A 176 -19.66 3.13 -21.44
CA LYS A 176 -19.20 3.80 -20.22
C LYS A 176 -17.72 3.55 -19.95
N SER A 177 -17.05 4.64 -19.61
CA SER A 177 -15.65 4.68 -19.16
C SER A 177 -15.59 5.09 -17.70
N LEU A 178 -14.84 4.35 -16.88
CA LEU A 178 -14.62 4.62 -15.47
C LEU A 178 -13.14 4.54 -15.13
N TRP A 179 -12.68 5.47 -14.29
CA TRP A 179 -11.29 5.56 -13.83
C TRP A 179 -11.19 5.41 -12.33
N ASN A 180 -10.09 4.83 -11.88
CA ASN A 180 -9.68 4.97 -10.50
C ASN A 180 -9.19 6.41 -10.26
N CYS A 181 -10.04 7.25 -9.67
CA CYS A 181 -9.73 8.66 -9.48
C CYS A 181 -8.59 8.95 -8.50
N ARG A 182 -8.09 7.93 -7.79
CA ARG A 182 -6.85 8.03 -6.98
C ARG A 182 -5.60 7.90 -7.85
N GLN A 183 -5.71 7.25 -9.02
CA GLN A 183 -4.63 7.07 -9.99
C GLN A 183 -4.71 8.10 -11.13
N PHE A 184 -5.92 8.42 -11.59
CA PHE A 184 -6.17 9.37 -12.69
C PHE A 184 -7.10 10.50 -12.22
N LYS A 185 -6.59 11.71 -12.05
CA LYS A 185 -7.41 12.85 -11.61
C LYS A 185 -8.50 13.18 -12.64
N ARG A 186 -9.76 13.23 -12.22
CA ARG A 186 -10.92 13.59 -13.06
C ARG A 186 -11.63 14.81 -12.49
N ALA A 187 -12.14 15.66 -13.38
CA ALA A 187 -12.98 16.80 -13.00
C ALA A 187 -14.42 16.37 -12.66
N ASP A 188 -14.94 15.36 -13.35
CA ASP A 188 -16.28 14.82 -13.14
C ASP A 188 -16.24 13.57 -12.23
N PRO A 189 -16.84 13.62 -11.02
CA PRO A 189 -16.89 12.49 -10.11
C PRO A 189 -17.66 11.28 -10.62
N THR A 190 -18.58 11.46 -11.58
CA THR A 190 -19.38 10.35 -12.15
C THR A 190 -18.54 9.40 -13.00
N GLN A 191 -17.36 9.86 -13.43
CA GLN A 191 -16.35 9.09 -14.15
C GLN A 191 -15.44 8.30 -13.20
N CYS A 192 -15.58 8.49 -11.88
CA CYS A 192 -14.82 7.75 -10.90
C CYS A 192 -15.44 6.38 -10.63
N MET A 193 -14.59 5.35 -10.58
CA MET A 193 -14.96 4.04 -10.07
C MET A 193 -15.41 4.15 -8.62
N ARG A 194 -16.51 3.46 -8.30
CA ARG A 194 -16.92 3.28 -6.92
C ARG A 194 -16.07 2.18 -6.31
N VAL A 195 -15.26 2.54 -5.32
CA VAL A 195 -14.52 1.55 -4.52
C VAL A 195 -15.57 0.76 -3.74
N GLN A 196 -15.78 -0.50 -4.09
CA GLN A 196 -16.49 -1.41 -3.19
C GLN A 196 -15.57 -1.62 -1.98
N ALA A 197 -15.88 -0.95 -0.87
CA ALA A 197 -15.24 -1.24 0.39
C ALA A 197 -15.61 -2.67 0.77
N THR A 198 -14.72 -3.63 0.53
CA THR A 198 -14.84 -4.98 1.06
C THR A 198 -14.71 -4.86 2.57
N LEU A 199 -15.83 -4.92 3.28
CA LEU A 199 -15.85 -5.11 4.72
C LEU A 199 -15.30 -6.52 4.99
N THR A 200 -14.01 -6.62 5.30
CA THR A 200 -13.43 -7.83 5.87
C THR A 200 -13.90 -7.93 7.31
N ALA A 201 -14.81 -8.87 7.58
CA ALA A 201 -15.12 -9.24 8.95
C ALA A 201 -13.85 -9.79 9.60
N VAL A 202 -13.26 -9.02 10.52
CA VAL A 202 -12.21 -9.52 11.41
C VAL A 202 -12.90 -10.50 12.36
N PRO A 203 -12.53 -11.80 12.38
CA PRO A 203 -13.09 -12.72 13.36
C PRO A 203 -12.75 -12.18 14.75
N VAL A 204 -13.77 -11.90 15.56
CA VAL A 204 -13.60 -11.58 16.97
C VAL A 204 -12.95 -12.81 17.61
N PRO A 205 -11.73 -12.70 18.17
CA PRO A 205 -11.14 -13.83 18.88
C PRO A 205 -12.09 -14.22 20.00
N ALA A 206 -12.40 -15.52 20.09
CA ALA A 206 -13.20 -16.05 21.19
C ALA A 206 -12.58 -15.57 22.51
N ALA A 207 -13.39 -14.92 23.35
CA ALA A 207 -12.94 -14.45 24.65
C ALA A 207 -12.38 -15.64 25.44
N VAL A 208 -11.05 -15.66 25.61
CA VAL A 208 -10.41 -16.56 26.56
C VAL A 208 -10.86 -16.08 27.93
N VAL A 209 -11.70 -16.87 28.59
CA VAL A 209 -12.06 -16.66 29.99
C VAL A 209 -10.75 -16.75 30.78
N PRO A 210 -10.29 -15.67 31.45
CA PRO A 210 -9.08 -15.78 32.25
C PRO A 210 -9.39 -16.70 33.43
N ALA A 211 -8.65 -17.80 33.53
CA ALA A 211 -8.57 -18.56 34.77
C ALA A 211 -7.99 -17.60 35.83
N GLY A 212 -8.84 -17.18 36.77
CA GLY A 212 -8.43 -16.32 37.86
C GLY A 212 -7.28 -16.95 38.66
N PRO A 213 -6.33 -16.16 39.19
CA PRO A 213 -5.25 -16.71 39.98
C PRO A 213 -5.82 -17.35 41.25
N ALA A 214 -5.39 -18.58 41.54
CA ALA A 214 -5.60 -19.19 42.83
C ALA A 214 -5.01 -18.27 43.91
N ALA A 215 -5.84 -17.86 44.86
CA ALA A 215 -5.45 -16.97 45.94
C ALA A 215 -4.31 -17.60 46.75
N ALA A 216 -3.13 -16.99 46.72
CA ALA A 216 -2.09 -17.24 47.70
C ALA A 216 -2.50 -16.60 49.03
N GLU A 217 -2.62 -17.40 50.09
CA GLU A 217 -2.82 -16.90 51.44
C GLU A 217 -1.59 -16.10 51.89
N LEU A 218 -1.78 -14.80 52.11
CA LEU A 218 -0.81 -13.95 52.79
C LEU A 218 -1.15 -13.93 54.28
N ASN A 219 -0.40 -14.71 55.06
CA ASN A 219 -0.40 -14.64 56.51
C ASN A 219 0.19 -13.30 56.98
N GLY A 220 -0.66 -12.45 57.55
CA GLY A 220 -0.21 -11.42 58.49
C GLY A 220 -0.69 -10.00 58.21
N VAL A 221 -1.96 -9.69 58.47
CA VAL A 221 -2.39 -8.38 59.02
C VAL A 221 -3.65 -8.58 59.90
N ARG A 222 -3.63 -7.93 61.07
CA ARG A 222 -4.52 -8.01 62.25
C ARG A 222 -6.04 -8.03 61.95
N ARG A 223 -6.77 -9.11 62.30
CA ARG A 223 -8.25 -9.13 62.30
C ARG A 223 -8.80 -8.37 63.52
N LYS A 224 -9.61 -7.34 63.27
CA LYS A 224 -10.46 -6.68 64.27
C LYS A 224 -11.76 -7.48 64.39
N THR A 225 -12.12 -7.84 65.61
CA THR A 225 -13.28 -8.65 65.99
C THR A 225 -14.59 -8.05 65.50
N VAL A 226 -15.45 -8.88 64.89
CA VAL A 226 -16.87 -8.59 64.68
C VAL A 226 -17.67 -9.61 65.47
N VAL A 227 -18.52 -9.07 66.34
CA VAL A 227 -19.36 -9.74 67.33
C VAL A 227 -20.46 -10.56 66.64
N ALA A 228 -20.76 -11.72 67.20
CA ALA A 228 -21.78 -12.66 66.74
C ALA A 228 -23.21 -12.14 67.01
N THR A 229 -24.10 -12.29 66.04
CA THR A 229 -25.54 -12.07 66.16
C THR A 229 -26.23 -13.37 66.63
N PRO A 230 -27.09 -13.36 67.66
CA PRO A 230 -27.69 -14.57 68.22
C PRO A 230 -28.87 -15.12 67.38
N PRO A 231 -29.17 -16.43 67.47
CA PRO A 231 -30.22 -17.08 66.70
C PRO A 231 -31.63 -16.86 67.29
N VAL A 232 -32.61 -16.67 66.40
CA VAL A 232 -34.05 -16.59 66.73
C VAL A 232 -34.61 -18.00 66.88
N GLN A 233 -35.26 -18.25 68.02
CA GLN A 233 -35.92 -19.52 68.37
C GLN A 233 -37.34 -19.58 67.79
N THR A 234 -37.73 -20.75 67.30
CA THR A 234 -39.11 -21.08 66.87
C THR A 234 -39.75 -21.97 67.96
N PRO A 235 -41.01 -21.72 68.38
CA PRO A 235 -41.63 -22.45 69.49
C PRO A 235 -42.14 -23.86 69.10
N PRO A 236 -42.26 -24.77 70.09
CA PRO A 236 -42.62 -26.17 69.87
C PRO A 236 -44.14 -26.42 69.75
N SER A 237 -44.53 -27.38 68.92
CA SER A 237 -45.85 -28.02 68.95
C SER A 237 -45.73 -29.46 69.48
N THR A 238 -46.46 -29.71 70.56
CA THR A 238 -46.55 -30.97 71.34
C THR A 238 -47.35 -32.06 70.59
N PRO A 239 -47.07 -33.36 70.80
CA PRO A 239 -47.59 -34.46 69.99
C PRO A 239 -48.93 -35.01 70.50
N ALA A 240 -49.63 -35.74 69.63
CA ALA A 240 -50.71 -36.65 70.02
C ALA A 240 -50.34 -38.10 69.63
N ALA A 241 -50.52 -39.00 70.58
CA ALA A 241 -50.06 -40.38 70.58
C ALA A 241 -51.10 -41.37 70.03
N THR A 242 -50.58 -42.41 69.36
CA THR A 242 -50.85 -43.85 69.51
C THR A 242 -52.29 -44.39 69.48
N GLN A 243 -52.49 -45.40 68.62
CA GLN A 243 -53.05 -46.75 68.89
C GLN A 243 -53.21 -47.47 67.52
N LYS A 244 -53.02 -48.77 67.30
CA LYS A 244 -52.66 -49.96 68.07
C LYS A 244 -52.24 -51.03 67.06
#